data_AF-A0A4Q3EN68-F1
#
_entry.id   AF-A0A4Q3EN68-F1
#
_cell.length_a   1.000
_cell.length_b   1.000
_cell.length_c   1.000
_cell.angle_alpha   90.00
_cell.angle_beta   90.00
_cell.angle_gamma   90.00
#
_symmetry.space_group_name_H-M   'P 1'
#
loop_
_entity.id
_entity.type
_entity.pdbx_description
1 polymer ?
#
loop_
_entity_poly.entity_id
_entity_poly.type
_entity_poly.pdbx_seq_one_letter_code
_entity_poly.pdbx_strand_id
1 'polypeptide(L)'
;PRRESYDFIREKVEYTFYSPKTATKELVDDVYESVNNRHKIIRLLAMAKSAIRHNMAKDLHKIKMPVALIWGKNDKITPPEVAVEFSQLLPNAELTWVNQCGHAPMMEQPLEFNRVLKIFLEKIKN
;
A
#
# COMPACT_ATOMS: atom_id res chain seq x y z
N PRO A 1 -8.58 -18.00 -17.56
CA PRO A 1 -7.67 -16.88 -17.18
C PRO A 1 -7.03 -17.21 -15.81
N ARG A 2 -5.77 -16.83 -15.54
CA ARG A 2 -5.09 -17.27 -14.29
C ARG A 2 -5.80 -16.86 -12.99
N ARG A 3 -6.70 -15.86 -13.02
CA ARG A 3 -7.51 -15.43 -11.87
C ARG A 3 -8.55 -16.45 -11.36
N GLU A 4 -8.92 -17.44 -12.18
CA GLU A 4 -9.81 -18.54 -11.77
C GLU A 4 -9.05 -19.62 -10.98
N SER A 5 -7.71 -19.57 -10.97
CA SER A 5 -6.89 -20.44 -10.13
C SER A 5 -6.75 -19.83 -8.75
N TYR A 6 -7.29 -20.51 -7.73
CA TYR A 6 -7.15 -20.10 -6.34
C TYR A 6 -5.69 -20.05 -5.89
N ASP A 7 -4.89 -21.06 -6.27
CA ASP A 7 -3.45 -21.09 -5.93
C ASP A 7 -2.69 -19.90 -6.52
N PHE A 8 -2.99 -19.52 -7.75
CA PHE A 8 -2.41 -18.33 -8.34
C PHE A 8 -2.80 -17.06 -7.57
N ILE A 9 -4.06 -16.93 -7.15
CA ILE A 9 -4.50 -15.79 -6.34
C ILE A 9 -3.81 -15.79 -4.97
N ARG A 10 -3.75 -16.92 -4.29
CA ARG A 10 -3.04 -17.08 -3.02
C ARG A 10 -1.59 -16.62 -3.12
N GLU A 11 -0.85 -17.09 -4.13
CA GLU A 11 0.54 -16.70 -4.37
C GLU A 11 0.68 -15.17 -4.53
N LYS A 12 -0.26 -14.52 -5.24
CA LYS A 12 -0.23 -13.05 -5.41
C LYS A 12 -0.60 -12.27 -4.17
N VAL A 13 -1.54 -12.78 -3.37
CA VAL A 13 -1.86 -12.16 -2.07
C VAL A 13 -0.66 -12.30 -1.12
N GLU A 14 -0.06 -13.48 -1.01
CA GLU A 14 1.15 -13.72 -0.21
C GLU A 14 2.31 -12.82 -0.63
N TYR A 15 2.50 -12.61 -1.94
CA TYR A 15 3.57 -11.76 -2.49
C TYR A 15 3.46 -10.28 -2.06
N THR A 16 2.26 -9.81 -1.71
CA THR A 16 2.00 -8.44 -1.27
C THR A 16 2.65 -8.13 0.09
N PHE A 17 2.84 -9.15 0.92
CA PHE A 17 3.32 -9.00 2.29
C PHE A 17 4.78 -9.43 2.43
N TYR A 18 5.44 -8.93 3.47
CA TYR A 18 6.76 -9.43 3.88
C TYR A 18 6.66 -10.87 4.40
N SER A 19 5.67 -11.13 5.26
CA SER A 19 5.36 -12.46 5.77
C SER A 19 4.14 -13.04 5.05
N PRO A 20 4.24 -14.17 4.35
CA PRO A 20 3.11 -14.84 3.71
C PRO A 20 1.98 -15.19 4.69
N LYS A 21 2.29 -15.34 5.98
CA LYS A 21 1.30 -15.65 7.02
C LYS A 21 0.25 -14.56 7.21
N THR A 22 0.53 -13.32 6.79
CA THR A 22 -0.44 -12.22 6.79
C THR A 22 -1.57 -12.46 5.78
N ALA A 23 -1.31 -13.22 4.71
CA ALA A 23 -2.31 -13.66 3.75
C ALA A 23 -3.14 -14.82 4.32
N THR A 24 -4.04 -14.52 5.27
CA THR A 24 -4.92 -15.54 5.85
C THR A 24 -5.85 -16.11 4.78
N LYS A 25 -6.40 -17.30 5.03
CA LYS A 25 -7.34 -17.94 4.11
C LYS A 25 -8.53 -17.03 3.79
N GLU A 26 -9.06 -16.36 4.81
CA GLU A 26 -10.19 -15.42 4.68
C GLU A 26 -9.84 -14.28 3.73
N LEU A 27 -8.64 -13.70 3.87
CA LEU A 27 -8.18 -12.65 2.96
C LEU A 27 -8.02 -13.16 1.53
N VAL A 28 -7.46 -14.36 1.35
CA VAL A 28 -7.31 -14.96 0.02
C VAL A 28 -8.67 -15.26 -0.61
N ASP A 29 -9.64 -15.75 0.18
CA ASP A 29 -11.02 -15.99 -0.25
C ASP A 29 -11.69 -14.68 -0.70
N ASP A 30 -11.58 -13.62 0.09
CA ASP A 30 -12.15 -12.29 -0.22
C ASP A 30 -11.56 -11.71 -1.51
N VAL A 31 -10.25 -11.84 -1.70
CA VAL A 31 -9.58 -11.40 -2.94
C VAL A 31 -10.01 -12.28 -4.11
N TYR A 32 -10.07 -13.60 -3.94
CA TYR A 32 -10.51 -14.53 -4.99
C TYR A 32 -11.93 -14.24 -5.46
N GLU A 33 -12.87 -14.01 -4.54
CA GLU A 33 -14.24 -13.60 -4.88
C GLU A 33 -14.23 -12.26 -5.62
N SER A 34 -13.45 -11.31 -5.13
CA SER A 34 -13.41 -9.95 -5.68
C SER A 34 -12.86 -9.91 -7.12
N VAL A 35 -11.82 -10.67 -7.43
CA VAL A 35 -11.23 -10.71 -8.78
C VAL A 35 -12.08 -11.51 -9.78
N ASN A 36 -12.92 -12.41 -9.30
CA ASN A 36 -13.85 -13.20 -10.11
C ASN A 36 -15.25 -12.56 -10.22
N ASN A 37 -15.55 -11.53 -9.42
CA ASN A 37 -16.75 -10.71 -9.58
C ASN A 37 -16.57 -9.66 -10.69
N ARG A 38 -17.43 -9.71 -11.72
CA ARG A 38 -17.36 -8.84 -12.91
C ARG A 38 -17.34 -7.34 -12.59
N HIS A 39 -18.15 -6.87 -11.63
CA HIS A 39 -18.21 -5.44 -11.31
C HIS A 39 -16.98 -4.98 -10.51
N LYS A 40 -16.57 -5.79 -9.52
CA LYS A 40 -15.39 -5.49 -8.69
C LYS A 40 -14.11 -5.48 -9.53
N ILE A 41 -13.91 -6.46 -10.42
CA ILE A 41 -12.69 -6.53 -11.24
C ILE A 41 -12.58 -5.38 -12.25
N ILE A 42 -13.68 -4.92 -12.85
CA ILE A 42 -13.65 -3.75 -13.74
C ILE A 42 -13.15 -2.51 -12.99
N ARG A 43 -13.63 -2.30 -11.76
CA ARG A 43 -13.20 -1.18 -10.92
C ARG A 43 -11.73 -1.31 -10.50
N LEU A 44 -11.30 -2.50 -10.09
CA LEU A 44 -9.90 -2.76 -9.74
C LEU A 44 -8.96 -2.47 -10.92
N LEU A 45 -9.29 -2.94 -12.12
CA LEU A 45 -8.52 -2.67 -13.33
C LEU A 45 -8.50 -1.19 -13.70
N ALA A 46 -9.61 -0.47 -13.50
CA ALA A 46 -9.67 0.97 -13.73
C ALA A 46 -8.73 1.73 -12.77
N MET A 47 -8.73 1.38 -11.48
CA MET A 47 -7.82 1.97 -10.48
C MET A 47 -6.35 1.69 -10.82
N ALA A 48 -6.00 0.44 -11.13
CA ALA A 48 -4.64 0.07 -11.51
C ALA A 48 -4.16 0.83 -12.77
N LYS A 49 -5.00 0.92 -13.81
CA LYS A 49 -4.70 1.71 -15.01
C LYS A 49 -4.59 3.20 -14.72
N SER A 50 -5.33 3.73 -13.74
CA SER A 50 -5.24 5.13 -13.33
C SER A 50 -3.88 5.41 -12.70
N ALA A 51 -3.46 4.57 -11.74
CA ALA A 51 -2.17 4.69 -11.06
C ALA A 51 -0.98 4.67 -12.04
N ILE A 52 -1.06 3.86 -13.10
CA ILE A 52 -0.01 3.79 -14.13
C ILE A 52 -0.01 5.03 -15.04
N ARG A 53 -1.21 5.53 -15.43
CA ARG A 53 -1.32 6.63 -16.41
C ARG A 53 -1.11 8.01 -15.81
N HIS A 54 -1.47 8.18 -14.55
CA HIS A 54 -1.44 9.48 -13.87
C HIS A 54 -0.26 9.53 -12.90
N ASN A 55 0.94 9.73 -13.45
CA ASN A 55 2.11 10.01 -12.64
C ASN A 55 1.93 11.38 -11.95
N MET A 56 1.91 11.37 -10.62
CA MET A 56 1.68 12.55 -9.80
C MET A 56 2.96 13.33 -9.45
N ALA A 57 4.16 12.88 -9.84
CA ALA A 57 5.43 13.48 -9.44
C ALA A 57 5.49 15.00 -9.70
N LYS A 58 4.93 15.44 -10.84
CA LYS A 58 4.87 16.87 -11.21
C LYS A 58 3.89 17.69 -10.37
N ASP A 59 3.01 17.08 -9.61
CA ASP A 59 2.00 17.76 -8.81
C ASP A 59 2.22 17.61 -7.30
N LEU A 60 3.06 16.67 -6.85
CA LEU A 60 3.33 16.46 -5.42
C LEU A 60 3.82 17.74 -4.72
N HIS A 61 4.62 18.57 -5.39
CA HIS A 61 5.08 19.85 -4.83
C HIS A 61 3.94 20.85 -4.53
N LYS A 62 2.74 20.66 -5.11
CA LYS A 62 1.56 21.51 -4.87
C LYS A 62 0.86 21.15 -3.55
N ILE A 63 1.16 19.97 -2.99
CA ILE A 63 0.62 19.49 -1.72
C ILE A 63 1.38 20.19 -0.59
N LYS A 64 0.77 21.22 0.01
CA LYS A 64 1.41 22.06 1.04
C LYS A 64 1.04 21.69 2.48
N MET A 65 0.04 20.85 2.71
CA MET A 65 -0.26 20.40 4.07
C MET A 65 0.82 19.44 4.58
N PRO A 66 0.96 19.25 5.91
CA PRO A 66 1.79 18.20 6.48
C PRO A 66 1.37 16.81 5.94
N VAL A 67 2.36 15.95 5.64
CA VAL A 67 2.12 14.60 5.12
C VAL A 67 2.96 13.59 5.91
N ALA A 68 2.34 12.51 6.37
CA ALA A 68 3.06 11.33 6.85
C ALA A 68 3.14 10.27 5.75
N LEU A 69 4.36 9.88 5.39
CA LEU A 69 4.61 8.71 4.56
C LEU A 69 5.00 7.56 5.50
N ILE A 70 4.13 6.57 5.65
CA ILE A 70 4.39 5.37 6.47
C ILE A 70 4.54 4.19 5.52
N TRP A 71 5.75 3.64 5.39
CA TRP A 71 6.09 2.72 4.30
C TRP A 71 6.80 1.47 4.78
N GLY A 72 6.45 0.31 4.20
CA GLY A 72 7.15 -0.93 4.47
C GLY A 72 8.51 -0.99 3.79
N LYS A 73 9.56 -1.34 4.55
CA LYS A 73 10.94 -1.39 4.04
C LYS A 73 11.17 -2.51 3.02
N ASN A 74 10.26 -3.48 2.94
CA ASN A 74 10.33 -4.65 2.07
C ASN A 74 9.17 -4.68 1.06
N ASP A 75 8.53 -3.55 0.79
CA ASP A 75 7.44 -3.44 -0.18
C ASP A 75 7.94 -3.82 -1.59
N LYS A 76 7.28 -4.81 -2.20
CA LYS A 76 7.57 -5.29 -3.56
C LYS A 76 6.57 -4.76 -4.60
N ILE A 77 5.46 -4.20 -4.14
CA ILE A 77 4.38 -3.66 -4.98
C ILE A 77 4.65 -2.19 -5.28
N THR A 78 5.01 -1.42 -4.26
CA THR A 78 5.49 -0.04 -4.38
C THR A 78 6.87 0.09 -3.71
N PRO A 79 7.95 -0.17 -4.46
CA PRO A 79 9.30 -0.28 -3.89
C PRO A 79 9.74 0.94 -3.06
N PRO A 80 10.62 0.76 -2.05
CA PRO A 80 11.09 1.83 -1.18
C PRO A 80 11.59 3.09 -1.90
N GLU A 81 12.16 2.96 -3.10
CA GLU A 81 12.62 4.09 -3.91
C GLU A 81 11.50 5.09 -4.21
N VAL A 82 10.25 4.61 -4.37
CA VAL A 82 9.07 5.45 -4.58
C VAL A 82 8.79 6.30 -3.35
N ALA A 83 8.91 5.74 -2.14
CA ALA A 83 8.69 6.50 -0.90
C ALA A 83 9.75 7.60 -0.72
N VAL A 84 11.00 7.31 -1.11
CA VAL A 84 12.10 8.30 -1.11
C VAL A 84 11.80 9.42 -2.11
N GLU A 85 11.39 9.08 -3.33
CA GLU A 85 10.99 10.08 -4.34
C GLU A 85 9.83 10.96 -3.82
N PHE A 86 8.80 10.36 -3.24
CA PHE A 86 7.68 11.09 -2.64
C PHE A 86 8.15 12.04 -1.53
N SER A 87 9.05 11.57 -0.65
CA SER A 87 9.60 12.40 0.42
C SER A 87 10.43 13.58 -0.09
N GLN A 88 11.04 13.47 -1.27
CA GLN A 88 11.79 14.56 -1.90
C GLN A 88 10.87 15.58 -2.58
N LEU A 89 9.77 15.12 -3.17
CA LEU A 89 8.85 15.96 -3.94
C LEU A 89 7.76 16.62 -3.08
N LEU A 90 7.42 16.04 -1.93
CA LEU A 90 6.47 16.59 -0.98
C LEU A 90 7.19 17.55 0.00
N PRO A 91 6.86 18.85 0.01
CA PRO A 91 7.63 19.85 0.76
C PRO A 91 7.56 19.69 2.28
N ASN A 92 6.47 19.11 2.80
CA ASN A 92 6.19 18.97 4.23
C ASN A 92 5.94 17.51 4.62
N ALA A 93 6.68 16.58 4.01
CA ALA A 93 6.54 15.15 4.28
C ALA A 93 7.51 14.64 5.37
N GLU A 94 7.00 13.73 6.19
CA GLU A 94 7.78 12.93 7.14
C GLU A 94 7.70 11.46 6.73
N LEU A 95 8.83 10.90 6.30
CA LEU A 95 8.94 9.50 5.91
C LEU A 95 9.36 8.62 7.09
N THR A 96 8.52 7.64 7.42
CA THR A 96 8.78 6.62 8.44
C THR A 96 8.80 5.23 7.82
N TRP A 97 9.89 4.52 8.04
CA TRP A 97 10.07 3.14 7.59
C TRP A 97 9.57 2.14 8.64
N VAL A 98 8.82 1.15 8.18
CA VAL A 98 8.39 0.00 8.98
C VAL A 98 9.25 -1.21 8.58
N ASN A 99 10.06 -1.71 9.51
CA ASN A 99 10.92 -2.87 9.29
C ASN A 99 10.09 -4.16 9.20
N GLN A 100 10.58 -5.16 8.45
CA GLN A 100 9.90 -6.46 8.29
C GLN A 100 8.43 -6.30 7.85
N CYS A 101 8.22 -5.43 6.86
CA CYS A 101 6.91 -5.04 6.37
C CYS A 101 6.95 -4.85 4.85
N GLY A 102 5.99 -5.45 4.16
CA GLY A 102 5.74 -5.30 2.74
C GLY A 102 4.81 -4.13 2.45
N HIS A 103 3.80 -4.36 1.61
CA HIS A 103 2.97 -3.30 1.04
C HIS A 103 1.96 -2.69 2.01
N ALA A 104 1.59 -3.40 3.09
CA ALA A 104 0.47 -2.99 3.93
C ALA A 104 0.88 -2.86 5.41
N PRO A 105 1.58 -1.78 5.80
CA PRO A 105 2.00 -1.56 7.19
C PRO A 105 0.88 -1.66 8.22
N MET A 106 -0.32 -1.17 7.87
CA MET A 106 -1.51 -1.23 8.74
C MET A 106 -2.00 -2.65 9.00
N MET A 107 -1.68 -3.61 8.11
CA MET A 107 -2.05 -5.02 8.27
C MET A 107 -0.90 -5.84 8.86
N GLU A 108 0.34 -5.57 8.43
CA GLU A 108 1.52 -6.37 8.80
C GLU A 108 2.10 -5.98 10.16
N GLN A 109 2.13 -4.69 10.47
CA GLN A 109 2.73 -4.14 11.69
C GLN A 109 1.75 -3.14 12.34
N PRO A 110 0.53 -3.57 12.71
CA PRO A 110 -0.54 -2.66 13.12
C PRO A 110 -0.17 -1.81 14.34
N LEU A 111 0.59 -2.36 15.30
CA LEU A 111 1.02 -1.61 16.48
C LEU A 111 1.98 -0.47 16.12
N GLU A 112 2.96 -0.73 15.25
CA GLU A 112 3.92 0.29 14.82
C GLU A 112 3.25 1.32 13.91
N PHE A 113 2.43 0.87 12.96
CA PHE A 113 1.63 1.76 12.12
C PHE A 113 0.77 2.72 12.96
N ASN A 114 0.01 2.19 13.92
CA ASN A 114 -0.85 2.99 14.79
C ASN A 114 -0.06 3.95 15.67
N ARG A 115 1.12 3.54 16.16
CA ARG A 115 2.01 4.41 16.94
C ARG A 115 2.48 5.60 16.12
N VAL A 116 2.99 5.36 14.90
CA VAL A 116 3.48 6.40 13.99
C VAL A 116 2.34 7.34 13.58
N LEU A 117 1.19 6.76 13.20
CA LEU A 117 0.00 7.53 12.84
C LEU A 117 -0.46 8.44 13.99
N LYS A 118 -0.51 7.91 15.22
CA LYS A 118 -0.92 8.69 16.40
C LYS A 118 0.02 9.88 16.65
N ILE A 119 1.33 9.66 16.61
CA ILE A 119 2.33 10.73 16.78
C ILE A 119 2.13 11.84 15.75
N PHE A 120 1.94 11.47 14.48
CA PHE A 120 1.69 12.44 13.42
C PHE A 120 0.38 13.21 13.65
N LEU A 121 -0.71 12.53 14.01
CA LEU A 121 -2.00 13.16 14.28
C LEU A 121 -1.95 14.11 15.48
N GLU A 122 -1.18 13.79 16.52
CA GLU A 122 -0.97 14.69 17.67
C GLU A 122 -0.16 15.92 17.28
N LYS A 123 0.82 15.78 16.38
CA LYS A 123 1.63 16.89 15.88
C LYS A 123 0.82 17.91 15.08
N ILE A 124 -0.13 17.46 14.26
CA ILE A 124 -0.94 18.35 13.39
C ILE A 124 -2.16 18.97 14.10
N LYS A 125 -2.51 18.48 15.30
CA LYS A 125 -3.62 19.03 16.11
C LYS A 125 -3.23 20.29 16.89
N ASN A 126 -1.94 20.53 17.05
CA ASN A 126 -1.37 21.70 17.70
C ASN A 126 -0.88 22.72 16.65
#